data_AF-A0A2E0VQW6-F1
#
_entry.id   AF-A0A2E0VQW6-F1
#
_cell.length_a   1.000
_cell.length_b   1.000
_cell.length_c   1.000
_cell.angle_alpha   90.00
_cell.angle_beta   90.00
_cell.angle_gamma   90.00
#
_symmetry.space_group_name_H-M   'P 1'
#
loop_
_entity.id
_entity.type
_entity.pdbx_description
1 polymer ?
#
loop_
_entity_poly.entity_id
_entity_poly.type
_entity_poly.pdbx_seq_one_letter_code
_entity_poly.pdbx_strand_id
1 'polypeptide(L)'
;MKSLSIVFSVFLVALLAACHDNPYKQGELYYTNLCANCHMEDGGGLELLVPPLAGADFVRDHPEKVACIIRHGMSGKVVVNGIEYEGEMPAVPELTDFEIVNVINFINKAWGNDYPPVTYEQVKSALENCE
;
A
#
# COMPACT_ATOMS: atom_id res chain seq x y z
N MET A 1 -44.88 -18.56 8.93
CA MET A 1 -44.94 -17.56 7.83
C MET A 1 -44.12 -16.29 8.14
N LYS A 2 -44.22 -15.67 9.33
CA LYS A 2 -43.38 -14.51 9.71
C LYS A 2 -41.87 -14.82 9.75
N SER A 3 -41.50 -16.02 10.20
CA SER A 3 -40.10 -16.46 10.30
C SER A 3 -39.41 -16.62 8.94
N LEU A 4 -40.15 -16.95 7.88
CA LEU A 4 -39.59 -17.16 6.54
C LEU A 4 -39.26 -15.81 5.86
N SER A 5 -40.08 -14.78 6.07
CA SER A 5 -39.84 -13.41 5.59
C SER A 5 -38.70 -12.70 6.33
N ILE A 6 -38.49 -13.01 7.62
CA ILE A 6 -37.37 -12.48 8.41
C ILE A 6 -36.05 -13.10 7.94
N VAL A 7 -36.01 -14.42 7.70
CA VAL A 7 -34.81 -15.10 7.18
C VAL A 7 -34.45 -14.59 5.78
N PHE A 8 -35.42 -14.35 4.91
CA PHE A 8 -35.18 -13.78 3.57
C PHE A 8 -34.65 -12.33 3.62
N SER A 9 -35.14 -11.53 4.57
CA SER A 9 -34.68 -10.13 4.75
C SER A 9 -33.28 -10.05 5.36
N VAL A 10 -32.94 -10.94 6.29
CA VAL A 10 -31.59 -11.01 6.90
C VAL A 10 -30.55 -11.47 5.86
N PHE A 11 -30.92 -12.38 4.96
CA PHE A 11 -30.03 -12.84 3.89
C PHE A 11 -29.72 -11.74 2.87
N LEU A 12 -30.70 -10.88 2.57
CA LEU A 12 -30.54 -9.74 1.65
C LEU A 12 -29.63 -8.64 2.23
N VAL A 13 -29.70 -8.38 3.55
CA VAL A 13 -28.82 -7.42 4.24
C VAL A 13 -27.38 -7.92 4.31
N ALA A 14 -27.17 -9.23 4.52
CA ALA A 14 -25.84 -9.84 4.51
C ALA A 14 -25.15 -9.78 3.13
N LEU A 15 -25.92 -9.91 2.05
CA LEU A 15 -25.41 -9.78 0.67
C LEU A 15 -24.92 -8.35 0.36
N LEU A 16 -25.58 -7.32 0.89
CA LEU A 16 -25.17 -5.92 0.69
C LEU A 16 -23.92 -5.55 1.50
N ALA A 17 -23.71 -6.16 2.66
CA ALA A 17 -22.51 -5.96 3.48
C ALA A 17 -21.25 -6.67 2.92
N ALA A 18 -21.43 -7.68 2.05
CA ALA A 18 -20.33 -8.41 1.43
C ALA A 18 -19.65 -7.65 0.29
N CYS A 19 -20.23 -6.55 -0.19
CA CYS A 19 -19.60 -5.61 -1.11
C CYS A 19 -18.78 -4.58 -0.31
N HIS A 20 -17.74 -5.03 0.38
CA HIS A 20 -16.66 -4.12 0.81
C HIS A 20 -15.66 -4.06 -0.35
N ASP A 21 -15.87 -3.15 -1.29
CA ASP A 21 -14.94 -2.93 -2.39
C ASP A 21 -13.66 -2.32 -1.82
N ASN A 22 -12.56 -3.08 -1.76
CA ASN A 22 -11.23 -2.50 -1.65
C ASN A 22 -10.93 -1.82 -3.01
N PRO A 23 -10.96 -0.47 -3.10
CA PRO A 23 -10.74 0.21 -4.38
C PRO A 23 -9.32 -0.02 -4.93
N TYR A 24 -8.41 -0.56 -4.11
CA TYR A 24 -7.02 -0.82 -4.44
C TYR A 24 -6.68 -2.32 -4.48
N LYS A 25 -7.65 -3.18 -4.79
CA LYS A 25 -7.45 -4.64 -4.91
C LYS A 25 -6.31 -5.03 -5.86
N GLN A 26 -6.08 -4.25 -6.92
CA GLN A 26 -4.94 -4.47 -7.81
C GLN A 26 -3.61 -4.13 -7.11
N GLY A 27 -3.57 -3.04 -6.34
CA GLY A 27 -2.42 -2.65 -5.53
C GLY A 27 -2.08 -3.69 -4.47
N GLU A 28 -3.09 -4.27 -3.83
CA GLU A 28 -2.94 -5.39 -2.89
C GLU A 28 -2.25 -6.59 -3.55
N LEU A 29 -2.67 -6.97 -4.77
CA LEU A 29 -2.04 -8.07 -5.50
C LEU A 29 -0.56 -7.81 -5.80
N TYR A 30 -0.21 -6.61 -6.25
CA TYR A 30 1.20 -6.26 -6.47
C TYR A 30 1.99 -6.26 -5.16
N TYR A 31 1.41 -5.70 -4.09
CA TYR A 31 2.02 -5.72 -2.77
C TYR A 31 2.34 -7.14 -2.30
N THR A 32 1.36 -8.03 -2.34
CA THR A 32 1.53 -9.43 -1.91
C THR A 32 2.63 -10.14 -2.70
N ASN A 33 2.71 -9.91 -4.01
CA ASN A 33 3.65 -10.64 -4.87
C ASN A 33 5.05 -10.04 -4.89
N LEU A 34 5.20 -8.73 -4.72
CA LEU A 34 6.45 -8.00 -4.98
C LEU A 34 7.04 -7.34 -3.74
N CYS A 35 6.23 -7.04 -2.72
CA CYS A 35 6.65 -6.24 -1.56
C CYS A 35 6.62 -7.02 -0.24
N ALA A 36 5.62 -7.89 -0.06
CA ALA A 36 5.35 -8.56 1.21
C ALA A 36 6.45 -9.53 1.65
N ASN A 37 7.28 -10.03 0.73
CA ASN A 37 8.43 -10.89 1.08
C ASN A 37 9.46 -10.16 1.97
N CYS A 38 9.52 -8.82 1.90
CA CYS A 38 10.41 -8.01 2.73
C CYS A 38 9.62 -7.22 3.79
N HIS A 39 8.55 -6.54 3.37
CA HIS A 39 7.77 -5.66 4.25
C HIS A 39 6.69 -6.39 5.08
N MET A 40 6.61 -7.72 4.93
CA MET A 40 5.64 -8.62 5.57
C MET A 40 4.20 -8.43 5.10
N GLU A 41 3.37 -9.44 5.29
CA GLU A 41 1.94 -9.39 4.90
C GLU A 41 1.17 -8.30 5.67
N ASP A 42 1.55 -8.04 6.91
CA ASP A 42 0.96 -7.03 7.79
C ASP A 42 1.62 -5.65 7.67
N GLY A 43 2.57 -5.48 6.74
CA GLY A 43 3.29 -4.23 6.55
C GLY A 43 4.21 -3.87 7.73
N GLY A 44 4.44 -4.79 8.67
CA GLY A 44 5.23 -4.55 9.88
C GLY A 44 6.75 -4.46 9.65
N GLY A 45 7.23 -4.81 8.45
CA GLY A 45 8.66 -4.90 8.18
C GLY A 45 9.35 -6.03 8.96
N LEU A 46 10.68 -5.96 9.04
CA LEU A 46 11.51 -6.97 9.70
C LEU A 46 12.49 -6.29 10.66
N GLU A 47 12.05 -6.09 11.90
CA GLU A 47 12.83 -5.47 12.98
C GLU A 47 13.62 -4.22 12.53
N LEU A 48 14.96 -4.28 12.55
CA LEU A 48 15.87 -3.21 12.12
C LEU A 48 16.43 -3.42 10.70
N LEU A 49 16.00 -4.49 10.01
CA LEU A 49 16.46 -4.84 8.67
C LEU A 49 15.58 -4.24 7.57
N VAL A 50 14.26 -4.30 7.74
CA VAL A 50 13.30 -3.79 6.76
C VAL A 50 12.32 -2.85 7.45
N PRO A 51 12.17 -1.60 6.99
CA PRO A 51 11.25 -0.65 7.61
C PRO A 51 9.78 -1.09 7.46
N PRO A 52 8.93 -0.76 8.45
CA PRO A 52 7.49 -0.96 8.33
C PRO A 52 6.90 -0.01 7.29
N LEU A 53 5.80 -0.43 6.69
CA LEU A 53 4.90 0.38 5.88
C LEU A 53 3.58 0.66 6.63
N ALA A 54 3.19 -0.21 7.55
CA ALA A 54 2.10 0.03 8.50
C ALA A 54 2.48 1.16 9.46
N GLY A 55 1.65 2.20 9.52
CA GLY A 55 1.87 3.37 10.36
C GLY A 55 3.12 4.17 10.03
N ALA A 56 3.71 4.02 8.84
CA ALA A 56 4.96 4.66 8.47
C ALA A 56 4.80 6.15 8.16
N ASP A 57 5.49 7.01 8.92
CA ASP A 57 5.56 8.45 8.66
C ASP A 57 6.16 8.79 7.29
N PHE A 58 7.22 8.09 6.89
CA PHE A 58 7.90 8.30 5.63
C PHE A 58 6.97 8.12 4.43
N VAL A 59 6.09 7.12 4.47
CA VAL A 59 5.10 6.88 3.41
C VAL A 59 4.10 8.04 3.32
N ARG A 60 3.61 8.50 4.47
CA ARG A 60 2.67 9.63 4.57
C ARG A 60 3.28 10.94 4.07
N ASP A 61 4.51 11.22 4.49
CA ASP A 61 5.13 12.54 4.33
C ASP A 61 5.92 12.68 3.02
N HIS A 62 6.28 11.57 2.37
CA HIS A 62 7.09 11.54 1.15
C HIS A 62 6.52 10.64 0.03
N PRO A 63 5.24 10.76 -0.35
CA PRO A 63 4.62 9.89 -1.36
C PRO A 63 5.33 9.90 -2.73
N GLU A 64 5.90 11.04 -3.12
CA GLU A 64 6.67 11.17 -4.37
C GLU A 64 7.97 10.35 -4.31
N LYS A 65 8.67 10.39 -3.17
CA LYS A 65 9.88 9.57 -2.98
C LYS A 65 9.53 8.09 -2.93
N VAL A 66 8.40 7.70 -2.33
CA VAL A 66 7.93 6.30 -2.34
C VAL A 66 7.77 5.81 -3.77
N ALA A 67 7.18 6.61 -4.67
CA ALA A 67 7.05 6.23 -6.08
C ALA A 67 8.42 5.99 -6.74
N CYS A 68 9.37 6.89 -6.51
CA CYS A 68 10.74 6.76 -7.03
C CYS A 68 11.46 5.54 -6.48
N ILE A 69 11.33 5.28 -5.17
CA ILE A 69 11.91 4.11 -4.51
C ILE A 69 11.34 2.81 -5.08
N ILE A 70 10.03 2.74 -5.34
CA ILE A 70 9.43 1.56 -5.98
C ILE A 70 10.02 1.34 -7.38
N ARG A 71 10.13 2.41 -8.20
CA ARG A 71 10.59 2.29 -9.60
C ARG A 71 12.09 2.01 -9.71
N HIS A 72 12.90 2.64 -8.88
CA HIS A 72 14.36 2.70 -9.03
C HIS A 72 15.13 2.02 -7.89
N GLY A 73 14.43 1.58 -6.84
CA GLY A 73 15.04 1.09 -5.63
C GLY A 73 15.62 2.23 -4.79
N MET A 74 16.29 1.86 -3.70
CA MET A 74 17.10 2.78 -2.90
C MET A 74 18.25 2.05 -2.24
N SER A 75 19.31 2.78 -1.92
CA SER A 75 20.40 2.32 -1.07
C SER A 75 20.76 3.39 -0.05
N GLY A 76 21.26 2.95 1.11
CA GLY A 76 21.70 3.83 2.19
C GLY A 76 20.66 3.98 3.29
N LYS A 77 20.64 5.16 3.91
CA LYS A 77 19.91 5.40 5.16
C LYS A 77 18.53 5.99 4.93
N VAL A 78 17.56 5.51 5.68
CA VAL A 78 16.22 6.09 5.80
C VAL A 78 15.77 6.07 7.26
N VAL A 79 15.03 7.10 7.66
CA VAL A 79 14.40 7.13 8.98
C VAL A 79 12.91 6.92 8.81
N VAL A 80 12.37 5.90 9.49
CA VAL A 80 10.93 5.58 9.50
C VAL A 80 10.50 5.46 10.95
N ASN A 81 9.48 6.22 11.34
CA ASN A 81 8.95 6.28 12.70
C ASN A 81 10.04 6.57 13.76
N GLY A 82 11.00 7.43 13.41
CA GLY A 82 12.13 7.79 14.26
C GLY A 82 13.23 6.73 14.40
N ILE A 83 13.12 5.60 13.69
CA ILE A 83 14.13 4.53 13.65
C ILE A 83 14.93 4.64 12.36
N GLU A 84 16.26 4.60 12.48
CA GLU A 84 17.16 4.56 11.31
C GLU A 84 17.29 3.13 10.78
N TYR A 85 17.11 3.01 9.47
CA TYR A 85 17.35 1.80 8.69
C TYR A 85 18.47 2.09 7.69
N GLU A 86 19.36 1.13 7.47
CA GLU A 86 20.42 1.22 6.47
C GLU A 86 20.45 -0.07 5.66
N GLY A 87 20.27 0.03 4.35
CA GLY A 87 20.21 -1.14 3.49
C GLY A 87 19.91 -0.81 2.04
N GLU A 88 19.51 -1.83 1.30
CA GLU A 88 19.10 -1.72 -0.10
C GLU A 88 17.67 -2.22 -0.27
N MET A 89 16.84 -1.44 -0.96
CA MET A 89 15.55 -1.87 -1.48
C MET A 89 15.69 -2.04 -2.99
N PRO A 90 15.52 -3.26 -3.53
CA PRO A 90 15.55 -3.48 -4.97
C PRO A 90 14.49 -2.68 -5.72
N ALA A 91 14.82 -2.28 -6.94
CA ALA A 91 13.88 -1.66 -7.88
C ALA A 91 12.82 -2.66 -8.36
N VAL A 92 11.63 -2.17 -8.68
CA VAL A 92 10.55 -2.92 -9.34
C VAL A 92 10.21 -2.26 -10.69
N PRO A 93 11.12 -2.30 -11.67
CA PRO A 93 11.00 -1.56 -12.93
C PRO A 93 9.87 -2.05 -13.85
N GLU A 94 9.35 -3.26 -13.61
CA GLU A 94 8.27 -3.87 -14.38
C GLU A 94 6.90 -3.22 -14.12
N LEU A 95 6.73 -2.52 -13.00
CA LEU A 95 5.47 -1.84 -12.69
C LEU A 95 5.34 -0.56 -13.52
N THR A 96 4.22 -0.44 -14.23
CA THR A 96 3.79 0.80 -14.87
C THR A 96 3.45 1.88 -13.83
N ASP A 97 3.45 3.14 -14.25
CA ASP A 97 3.14 4.28 -13.38
C ASP A 97 1.76 4.12 -12.68
N PHE A 98 0.75 3.60 -13.39
CA PHE A 98 -0.57 3.32 -12.83
C PHE A 98 -0.56 2.19 -11.80
N GLU A 99 0.27 1.17 -11.99
CA GLU A 99 0.39 0.07 -11.02
C GLU A 99 1.10 0.55 -9.75
N ILE A 100 2.09 1.44 -9.88
CA ILE A 100 2.73 2.11 -8.73
C ILE A 100 1.71 2.94 -7.95
N VAL A 101 0.85 3.72 -8.62
CA VAL A 101 -0.27 4.45 -7.99
C VAL A 101 -1.13 3.50 -7.15
N ASN A 102 -1.49 2.34 -7.72
CA ASN A 102 -2.34 1.39 -7.05
C ASN A 102 -1.66 0.75 -5.82
N VAL A 103 -0.37 0.42 -5.91
CA VAL A 103 0.42 -0.10 -4.78
C VAL A 103 0.50 0.93 -3.65
N ILE A 104 0.85 2.18 -3.96
CA ILE A 104 0.94 3.26 -2.95
C ILE A 104 -0.42 3.47 -2.28
N ASN A 105 -1.50 3.51 -3.07
CA ASN A 105 -2.83 3.72 -2.51
C ASN A 105 -3.34 2.54 -1.68
N PHE A 106 -2.97 1.31 -2.03
CA PHE A 106 -3.19 0.16 -1.16
C PHE A 106 -2.46 0.35 0.18
N ILE A 107 -1.16 0.65 0.16
CA ILE A 107 -0.37 0.91 1.38
C ILE A 107 -1.00 2.03 2.22
N ASN A 108 -1.46 3.12 1.58
CA ASN A 108 -2.05 4.28 2.25
C ASN A 108 -3.36 3.97 3.00
N LYS A 109 -4.02 2.85 2.71
CA LYS A 109 -5.27 2.39 3.36
C LYS A 109 -5.14 1.05 4.07
N ALA A 110 -4.05 0.33 3.88
CA ALA A 110 -3.78 -0.93 4.55
C ALA A 110 -3.41 -0.74 6.02
N TRP A 111 -3.66 -1.76 6.84
CA TRP A 111 -3.20 -1.85 8.23
C TRP A 111 -3.59 -0.68 9.14
N GLY A 112 -4.70 0.00 8.82
CA GLY A 112 -5.18 1.16 9.58
C GLY A 112 -4.52 2.48 9.20
N ASN A 113 -3.70 2.51 8.15
CA ASN A 113 -3.24 3.75 7.54
C ASN A 113 -4.45 4.55 7.02
N ASP A 114 -4.42 5.86 7.25
CA ASP A 114 -5.41 6.79 6.69
C ASP A 114 -4.71 7.96 6.01
N TYR A 115 -3.87 7.63 5.02
CA TYR A 115 -3.12 8.64 4.28
C TYR A 115 -3.92 9.12 3.07
N PRO A 116 -3.69 10.36 2.58
CA PRO A 116 -4.29 10.82 1.34
C PRO A 116 -3.89 9.91 0.17
N PRO A 117 -4.81 9.59 -0.76
CA PRO A 117 -4.45 8.86 -1.96
C PRO A 117 -3.58 9.72 -2.87
N VAL A 118 -2.69 9.07 -3.63
CA VAL A 118 -1.92 9.68 -4.71
C VAL A 118 -2.66 9.53 -6.04
N THR A 119 -2.55 10.56 -6.88
CA THR A 119 -3.09 10.57 -8.24
C THR A 119 -2.05 10.06 -9.24
N TYR A 120 -2.52 9.68 -10.43
CA TYR A 120 -1.63 9.31 -11.53
C TYR A 120 -0.70 10.46 -11.92
N GLU A 121 -1.21 11.68 -12.00
CA GLU A 121 -0.43 12.86 -12.37
C GLU A 121 0.68 13.15 -11.36
N GLN A 122 0.40 13.02 -10.06
CA GLN A 122 1.41 13.17 -9.01
C GLN A 122 2.53 12.12 -9.15
N VAL A 123 2.15 10.84 -9.28
CA VAL A 123 3.13 9.75 -9.40
C VAL A 123 3.94 9.89 -10.69
N LYS A 124 3.29 10.19 -11.81
CA LYS A 124 3.99 10.41 -13.08
C LYS A 124 4.98 11.57 -12.99
N SER A 125 4.57 12.71 -12.44
CA SER A 125 5.46 13.86 -12.27
C SER A 125 6.62 13.55 -11.33
N ALA A 126 6.40 12.77 -10.27
CA ALA A 126 7.47 12.33 -9.37
C ALA A 126 8.47 11.43 -10.11
N LEU A 127 7.98 10.46 -10.88
CA LEU A 127 8.81 9.51 -11.63
C LEU A 127 9.66 10.16 -12.73
N GLU A 128 9.18 11.26 -13.33
CA GLU A 128 9.95 12.05 -14.29
C GLU A 128 11.10 12.83 -13.64
N ASN A 129 11.05 13.05 -12.32
CA ASN A 129 11.96 13.91 -11.58
C ASN A 129 12.50 13.23 -10.30
N CYS A 130 12.76 11.92 -10.36
CA CYS A 130 13.31 11.20 -9.21
C CYS A 130 14.71 11.74 -8.87
N GLU A 131 14.80 12.39 -7.71
CA GLU A 131 16.04 12.88 -7.08
C GLU A 131 16.53 11.94 -5.98
#